data_AF-A0A8C2FGG4-F1
#
_entry.id   AF-A0A8C2FGG4-F1
#
_cell.length_a   1.000
_cell.length_b   1.000
_cell.length_c   1.000
_cell.angle_alpha   90.00
_cell.angle_beta   90.00
_cell.angle_gamma   90.00
#
_symmetry.space_group_name_H-M   'P 1'
#
loop_
_entity.id
_entity.type
_entity.pdbx_description
1 polymer ?
#
loop_
_entity_poly.entity_id
_entity_poly.type
_entity_poly.pdbx_seq_one_letter_code
_entity_poly.pdbx_strand_id
1 'polypeptide(L)' 'MFWKFDLHTTSHIDTLLEKDDVTLTEVMDEEDVLQECKSQNHKLVDFLVRPQC' A
#
# COMPACT_ATOMS: atom_id res chain seq x y z
N MET A 1 -7.46 19.04 9.37
CA MET A 1 -8.30 17.85 9.15
C MET A 1 -7.41 16.80 8.54
N PHE A 2 -7.15 15.73 9.29
CA PHE A 2 -6.11 14.75 8.96
C PHE A 2 -6.46 13.89 7.73
N TRP A 3 -7.75 13.85 7.35
CA TRP A 3 -8.25 13.02 6.27
C TRP A 3 -8.91 13.91 5.21
N LYS A 4 -8.12 14.40 4.25
CA LYS A 4 -8.66 14.95 3.00
C LYS A 4 -8.76 13.78 2.02
N PHE A 5 -9.99 13.49 1.63
CA PHE A 5 -10.34 12.45 0.68
C PHE A 5 -10.08 12.90 -0.77
N ASP A 6 -9.83 11.88 -1.61
CA ASP A 6 -10.04 11.80 -3.06
C ASP A 6 -9.11 12.59 -3.98
N LEU A 7 -8.05 11.91 -4.44
CA LEU A 7 -7.93 11.65 -5.87
C LEU A 7 -7.20 10.31 -6.08
N HIS A 8 -7.75 9.42 -6.91
CA HIS A 8 -7.01 8.33 -7.55
C HIS A 8 -5.92 8.93 -8.48
N THR A 9 -4.94 9.62 -7.90
CA THR A 9 -3.60 9.60 -8.46
C THR A 9 -3.08 8.20 -8.19
N THR A 10 -2.46 7.56 -9.19
CA THR A 10 -1.87 6.23 -9.06
C THR A 10 -1.32 6.00 -7.65
N SER A 11 -1.87 5.01 -6.93
CA SER A 11 -1.44 4.73 -5.56
C SER A 11 0.07 4.51 -5.56
N HIS A 12 0.80 5.27 -4.75
CA HIS A 12 2.25 5.12 -4.65
C HIS A 12 2.60 3.71 -4.17
N ILE A 13 1.77 3.16 -3.28
CA ILE A 13 1.82 1.75 -2.88
C ILE A 13 1.61 0.80 -4.05
N ASP A 14 0.65 1.04 -4.95
CA ASP A 14 0.47 0.18 -6.14
C ASP A 14 1.71 0.16 -7.03
N THR A 15 2.37 1.31 -7.18
CA THR A 15 3.61 1.43 -7.96
C THR A 15 4.78 0.77 -7.26
N LEU A 16 4.83 0.86 -5.92
CA LEU A 16 5.84 0.21 -5.10
C LEU A 16 5.71 -1.31 -5.15
N LEU A 17 4.48 -1.82 -5.07
CA LEU A 17 4.16 -3.25 -5.15
C LEU A 17 4.37 -3.87 -6.53
N GLU A 18 4.55 -3.06 -7.57
CA GLU A 18 4.93 -3.52 -8.91
C GLU A 18 6.43 -3.85 -9.03
N LYS A 19 7.25 -3.51 -8.04
CA LYS A 19 8.67 -3.91 -8.00
C LYS A 19 8.80 -5.37 -7.56
N ASP A 20 9.61 -6.15 -8.27
CA ASP A 20 9.90 -7.55 -7.92
C ASP A 20 10.59 -7.72 -6.55
N ASP A 21 11.44 -6.75 -6.14
CA ASP A 21 12.21 -6.81 -4.89
C ASP A 21 11.60 -6.00 -3.72
N VAL A 22 10.31 -5.65 -3.81
CA VAL A 22 9.65 -4.85 -2.77
C VAL A 22 9.65 -5.57 -1.42
N THR A 23 10.08 -4.88 -0.38
CA THR A 23 10.09 -5.42 0.98
C THR A 23 8.88 -4.94 1.79
N LEU A 24 8.48 -5.74 2.79
CA LEU A 24 7.44 -5.32 3.73
C LEU A 24 7.79 -4.00 4.43
N THR A 25 9.07 -3.83 4.78
CA THR A 25 9.55 -2.60 5.43
C THR A 25 9.33 -1.38 4.55
N GLU A 26 9.68 -1.45 3.25
CA GLU A 26 9.43 -0.35 2.31
C GLU A 26 7.94 -0.02 2.22
N VAL A 27 7.08 -1.03 2.13
CA VAL A 27 5.62 -0.81 2.07
C VAL A 27 5.07 -0.19 3.36
N MET A 28 5.63 -0.55 4.52
CA MET A 28 5.23 -0.01 5.81
C MET A 28 5.77 1.40 6.11
N ASP A 29 6.81 1.85 5.40
CA ASP A 29 7.37 3.20 5.54
C ASP A 29 6.55 4.26 4.79
N GLU A 30 5.68 3.82 3.88
CA GLU A 30 4.81 4.70 3.09
C GLU A 30 3.76 5.41 3.95
N GLU A 31 3.67 6.73 3.82
CA GLU A 31 2.74 7.56 4.61
C GLU A 31 1.26 7.18 4.36
N ASP A 32 0.96 6.70 3.16
CA ASP A 32 -0.39 6.32 2.74
C ASP A 32 -0.77 4.89 3.14
N VAL A 33 0.13 4.09 3.76
CA VAL A 33 -0.11 2.67 4.04
C VAL A 33 -1.36 2.41 4.86
N LEU A 34 -1.60 3.22 5.89
CA LEU A 34 -2.78 3.09 6.74
C LEU A 34 -4.06 3.51 6.00
N GLN A 35 -3.97 4.52 5.14
CA GLN A 35 -5.09 4.96 4.33
C GLN A 35 -5.47 3.90 3.29
N GLU A 36 -4.49 3.33 2.61
CA GLU A 36 -4.68 2.27 1.60
C GLU A 36 -5.21 0.97 2.23
N CYS A 37 -4.75 0.62 3.43
CA CYS A 37 -5.33 -0.48 4.21
C CYS A 37 -6.81 -0.23 4.51
N LYS A 38 -7.15 1.00 4.94
CA LYS A 38 -8.52 1.38 5.26
C LYS A 38 -9.42 1.42 4.02
N SER A 39 -8.89 1.85 2.88
CA SER A 39 -9.55 1.83 1.57
C SER A 39 -9.67 0.42 0.98
N GLN A 40 -9.17 -0.60 1.68
CA GLN A 40 -9.14 -1.99 1.22
C GLN A 40 -8.43 -2.15 -0.13
N ASN A 41 -7.27 -1.50 -0.33
CA ASN A 41 -6.47 -1.72 -1.54
C ASN A 41 -6.13 -3.21 -1.68
N HIS A 42 -6.66 -3.85 -2.73
CA HIS A 42 -6.53 -5.28 -2.96
C HIS A 42 -5.08 -5.73 -3.13
N LYS A 43 -4.24 -4.94 -3.82
CA LYS A 43 -2.81 -5.27 -4.01
C LYS A 43 -2.06 -5.25 -2.68
N LEU A 44 -2.29 -4.21 -1.87
CA LEU A 44 -1.68 -4.09 -0.54
C LEU A 44 -2.14 -5.20 0.39
N VAL A 45 -3.45 -5.48 0.42
CA VAL A 45 -3.99 -6.55 1.27
C VAL A 45 -3.41 -7.90 0.85
N ASP A 46 -3.38 -8.22 -0.45
CA ASP A 46 -2.80 -9.47 -0.97
C ASP A 46 -1.33 -9.59 -0.55
N PHE A 47 -0.55 -8.52 -0.71
CA PHE A 47 0.85 -8.48 -0.30
C PHE A 47 1.03 -8.74 1.21
N LEU A 48 0.22 -8.12 2.08
CA LEU A 48 0.33 -8.27 3.53
C LEU A 48 -0.11 -9.64 4.05
N VAL A 49 -1.03 -10.32 3.35
CA VAL A 49 -1.50 -11.67 3.75
C VAL A 49 -0.69 -12.80 3.13
N ARG A 50 0.22 -12.51 2.20
CA ARG A 50 1.10 -13.54 1.62
C ARG A 50 1.94 -14.18 2.73
N PRO A 51 1.87 -15.52 2.88
CA PRO A 51 2.73 -16.22 3.81
C PRO A 51 4.18 -16.03 3.34
N GLN A 52 5.04 -15.55 4.25
CA GLN A 52 6.49 -15.56 4.03
C GLN A 52 6.95 -17.02 4.13
N CYS A 53 7.06 -17.70 3.00
CA CYS A 53 7.63 -19.05 2.91
C CYS A 53 9.15 -18.98 2.79
#